data_AF-A0A8J2A3V5-F1
#
_entry.id   AF-A0A8J2A3V5-F1
#
_cell.length_a   1.000
_cell.length_b   1.000
_cell.length_c   1.000
_cell.angle_alpha   90.00
_cell.angle_beta   90.00
_cell.angle_gamma   90.00
#
_symmetry.space_group_name_H-M   'P 1'
#
loop_
_entity.id
_entity.type
_entity.pdbx_description
1 polymer ?
#
loop_
_entity_poly.entity_id
_entity_poly.type
_entity_poly.pdbx_seq_one_letter_code
_entity_poly.pdbx_strand_id
1 'polypeptide(L)'
;MAPKKEEKAPKKEAKKEESKEAKEVDLSVKPPKPDDAAFKKRTDEVSAEIDAKKADMKKLTDKISGRNEGKEAYDEQKQALYNSMNSVKSEQQALIAQKKALQDQKRNTEKEEREAKRQLSALEKDVAHLTEEGIDNEIKKIEYTMATRSMSLKEEKEYMQQIKKLKAQRPQAQKQQKEYEAMKAKVDSGAQVDHNATFADQLTQLEAAIKEKKSSHEDFYEQIQKLKQDRDSKMSGVSELIAKKKQLAEDVQELVANRNAIHEEKRAMQKTFNQWEQAERKKRQQKIEAERKEWEAKAEAERAKWELEQPNPYLNETTLLEQTLDYCKNLLPKSEEAKAEEKKEVNAPDGVRVLMSKKDRDTEMYFEATKKKSLKKKGGDKAKATAIKHTAETFAIFDQLKVKAPMTTEHIPALMDQLNGQLASYMEKVKVWEAERAAKLEAAKNAEADAQATTSTNADE
;
A
#
# COMPACT_ATOMS: atom_id res chain seq x y z
N MET A 1 -38.53 -5.33 11.27
CA MET A 1 -37.73 -4.70 12.34
C MET A 1 -37.17 -5.79 13.24
N ALA A 2 -35.88 -5.66 13.54
CA ALA A 2 -35.09 -6.44 14.49
C ALA A 2 -34.77 -7.91 14.14
N PRO A 3 -33.53 -8.36 14.48
CA PRO A 3 -32.83 -9.44 13.78
C PRO A 3 -32.77 -10.72 14.62
N LYS A 4 -32.70 -11.87 13.93
CA LYS A 4 -32.38 -13.16 14.57
C LYS A 4 -30.87 -13.35 14.68
N LYS A 5 -30.52 -13.97 15.80
CA LYS A 5 -29.22 -14.20 16.41
C LYS A 5 -28.90 -15.69 16.23
N GLU A 6 -27.78 -16.02 15.59
CA GLU A 6 -27.12 -17.35 15.57
C GLU A 6 -25.62 -17.02 15.47
N GLU A 7 -24.88 -17.01 16.58
CA GLU A 7 -24.24 -18.15 17.27
C GLU A 7 -23.06 -18.74 16.48
N LYS A 8 -21.88 -18.60 17.09
CA LYS A 8 -20.55 -18.89 16.57
C LYS A 8 -20.02 -20.20 17.16
N ALA A 9 -19.17 -20.84 16.34
CA ALA A 9 -18.12 -21.85 16.65
C ALA A 9 -18.57 -23.33 16.60
N PRO A 10 -17.68 -24.33 16.31
CA PRO A 10 -16.20 -24.28 16.36
C PRO A 10 -15.40 -25.03 15.27
N LYS A 11 -14.08 -24.81 15.34
CA LYS A 11 -12.92 -25.68 15.05
C LYS A 11 -12.63 -26.22 13.64
N LYS A 12 -11.55 -25.63 13.11
CA LYS A 12 -10.63 -26.09 12.06
C LYS A 12 -9.50 -26.90 12.73
N GLU A 13 -9.59 -28.22 12.70
CA GLU A 13 -8.48 -29.15 12.97
C GLU A 13 -8.50 -30.20 11.85
N ALA A 14 -7.64 -29.99 10.84
CA ALA A 14 -7.18 -30.94 9.81
C ALA A 14 -6.67 -30.11 8.62
N LYS A 15 -5.54 -30.50 8.05
CA LYS A 15 -4.74 -29.77 7.03
C LYS A 15 -3.99 -28.54 7.51
N LYS A 16 -3.04 -28.77 8.43
CA LYS A 16 -1.85 -27.93 8.58
C LYS A 16 -0.62 -28.81 8.78
N GLU A 17 -0.42 -29.78 7.88
CA GLU A 17 0.70 -30.72 7.97
C GLU A 17 1.50 -30.93 6.68
N GLU A 18 1.17 -30.26 5.58
CA GLU A 18 1.99 -30.30 4.35
C GLU A 18 2.26 -28.86 3.90
N SER A 19 3.47 -28.34 4.18
CA SER A 19 4.15 -27.18 3.54
C SER A 19 5.14 -26.44 4.46
N LYS A 20 5.66 -27.08 5.51
CA LYS A 20 6.84 -26.57 6.24
C LYS A 20 7.97 -27.58 6.22
N GLU A 21 8.46 -27.82 5.02
CA GLU A 21 9.85 -28.22 4.83
C GLU A 21 10.56 -27.02 4.18
N ALA A 22 10.73 -25.96 4.97
CA ALA A 22 11.80 -25.02 4.69
C ALA A 22 13.07 -25.84 4.88
N LYS A 23 13.67 -26.30 3.78
CA LYS A 23 15.02 -26.85 3.79
C LYS A 23 15.88 -25.88 4.58
N GLU A 24 16.25 -26.30 5.79
CA GLU A 24 17.30 -25.68 6.57
C GLU A 24 18.54 -25.76 5.68
N VAL A 25 18.87 -24.64 5.03
CA VAL A 25 19.99 -24.59 4.11
C VAL A 25 21.21 -24.76 4.99
N ASP A 26 21.85 -25.92 4.88
CA ASP A 26 23.15 -26.18 5.47
C ASP A 26 24.13 -25.09 4.98
N LEU A 27 24.30 -24.05 5.82
CA LEU A 27 25.16 -22.90 5.57
C LEU A 27 26.65 -23.29 5.57
N SER A 28 26.98 -24.57 5.74
CA SER A 28 28.33 -25.10 5.62
C SER A 28 28.82 -25.16 4.17
N VAL A 29 27.91 -25.29 3.19
CA VAL A 29 28.26 -25.38 1.76
C VAL A 29 27.97 -24.06 1.04
N LYS A 30 28.98 -23.50 0.36
CA LYS A 30 28.87 -22.27 -0.43
C LYS A 30 27.81 -22.42 -1.54
N PRO A 31 26.71 -21.65 -1.51
CA PRO A 31 25.71 -21.69 -2.58
C PRO A 31 26.31 -21.20 -3.91
N PRO A 32 25.86 -21.72 -5.06
CA PRO A 32 26.26 -21.19 -6.36
C PRO A 32 25.79 -19.73 -6.49
N LYS A 33 26.65 -18.87 -7.02
CA LYS A 33 26.28 -17.48 -7.35
C LYS A 33 25.28 -17.49 -8.51
N PRO A 34 24.23 -16.65 -8.49
CA PRO A 34 23.36 -16.48 -9.65
C PRO A 34 24.17 -16.03 -10.87
N ASP A 35 24.03 -16.72 -12.01
CA ASP A 35 24.60 -16.27 -13.28
C ASP A 35 23.76 -15.13 -13.85
N ASP A 36 24.16 -13.91 -13.53
CA ASP A 36 23.47 -12.69 -13.94
C ASP A 36 23.29 -12.56 -15.46
N ALA A 37 24.26 -13.05 -16.25
CA ALA A 37 24.22 -12.95 -17.70
C ALA A 37 23.19 -13.91 -18.30
N ALA A 38 23.14 -15.16 -17.82
CA ALA A 38 22.16 -16.14 -18.24
C ALA A 38 20.72 -15.73 -17.87
N PHE A 39 20.51 -15.25 -16.63
CA PHE A 39 19.19 -14.75 -16.20
C PHE A 39 18.75 -13.51 -16.97
N LYS A 40 19.69 -12.61 -17.28
CA LYS A 40 19.40 -11.43 -18.10
C LYS A 40 19.00 -11.84 -19.51
N LYS A 41 19.75 -12.72 -20.17
CA LYS A 41 19.42 -13.22 -21.52
C LYS A 41 18.02 -13.85 -21.56
N ARG A 42 17.70 -14.72 -20.60
CA ARG A 42 16.37 -15.38 -20.51
C ARG A 42 15.24 -14.37 -20.24
N THR A 43 15.49 -13.35 -19.43
CA THR A 43 14.52 -12.28 -19.16
C THR A 43 14.31 -11.41 -20.40
N ASP A 44 15.40 -11.05 -21.08
CA ASP A 44 15.39 -10.21 -22.28
C ASP A 44 14.63 -10.91 -23.42
N GLU A 45 14.85 -12.21 -23.63
CA GLU A 45 14.11 -13.05 -24.59
C GLU A 45 12.59 -13.04 -24.30
N VAL A 46 12.19 -13.34 -23.06
CA VAL A 46 10.75 -13.33 -22.68
C VAL A 46 10.17 -11.92 -22.77
N SER A 47 10.94 -10.88 -22.45
CA SER A 47 10.50 -9.49 -22.57
C SER A 47 10.27 -9.05 -24.01
N ALA A 48 11.14 -9.47 -24.94
CA ALA A 48 10.98 -9.22 -26.37
C ALA A 48 9.72 -9.89 -26.93
N GLU A 49 9.42 -11.13 -26.51
CA GLU A 49 8.17 -11.82 -26.88
C GLU A 49 6.92 -11.10 -26.35
N ILE A 50 6.97 -10.63 -25.09
CA ILE A 50 5.89 -9.83 -24.49
C ILE A 50 5.65 -8.55 -25.30
N ASP A 51 6.71 -7.84 -25.67
CA ASP A 51 6.59 -6.58 -26.39
C ASP A 51 6.09 -6.77 -27.83
N ALA A 52 6.49 -7.86 -28.50
CA ALA A 52 5.96 -8.25 -29.80
C ALA A 52 4.44 -8.55 -29.72
N LYS A 53 4.00 -9.39 -28.76
CA LYS A 53 2.57 -9.70 -28.58
C LYS A 53 1.75 -8.47 -28.16
N LYS A 54 2.32 -7.56 -27.34
CA LYS A 54 1.69 -6.27 -27.02
C LYS A 54 1.54 -5.36 -28.23
N ALA A 55 2.54 -5.31 -29.11
CA ALA A 55 2.45 -4.57 -30.35
C ALA A 55 1.32 -5.12 -31.25
N ASP A 56 1.16 -6.43 -31.33
CA ASP A 56 0.08 -7.05 -32.09
C ASP A 56 -1.30 -6.82 -31.44
N MET A 57 -1.40 -6.84 -30.10
CA MET A 57 -2.62 -6.41 -29.41
C MET A 57 -2.97 -4.95 -29.69
N LYS A 58 -1.98 -4.06 -29.76
CA LYS A 58 -2.19 -2.65 -30.13
C LYS A 58 -2.72 -2.55 -31.56
N LYS A 59 -2.09 -3.21 -32.53
CA LYS A 59 -2.58 -3.26 -33.93
C LYS A 59 -4.01 -3.81 -34.02
N LEU A 60 -4.36 -4.84 -33.25
CA LEU A 60 -5.74 -5.35 -33.20
C LEU A 60 -6.70 -4.33 -32.57
N THR A 61 -6.28 -3.62 -31.54
CA THR A 61 -7.07 -2.56 -30.90
C THR A 61 -7.33 -1.41 -31.87
N ASP A 62 -6.33 -0.99 -32.64
CA ASP A 62 -6.45 0.04 -33.66
C ASP A 62 -7.40 -0.42 -34.79
N LYS A 63 -7.31 -1.68 -35.22
CA LYS A 63 -8.26 -2.27 -36.19
C LYS A 63 -9.70 -2.34 -35.67
N ILE A 64 -9.89 -2.67 -34.38
CA ILE A 64 -11.22 -2.75 -33.76
C ILE A 64 -11.82 -1.35 -33.59
N SER A 65 -11.03 -0.39 -33.12
CA SER A 65 -11.47 0.99 -32.92
C SER A 65 -11.79 1.67 -34.25
N GLY A 66 -10.93 1.55 -35.26
CA GLY A 66 -11.18 2.10 -36.61
C GLY A 66 -12.44 1.53 -37.28
N ARG A 67 -12.81 0.27 -37.02
CA ARG A 67 -14.10 -0.30 -37.49
C ARG A 67 -15.32 0.20 -36.71
N ASN A 68 -15.10 0.69 -35.49
CA ASN A 68 -16.16 1.24 -34.64
C ASN A 68 -16.29 2.77 -34.73
N GLU A 69 -15.39 3.44 -35.46
CA GLU A 69 -15.51 4.86 -35.78
C GLU A 69 -16.81 5.13 -36.54
N GLY A 70 -17.48 6.24 -36.20
CA GLY A 70 -18.78 6.60 -36.77
C GLY A 70 -19.98 5.89 -36.14
N LYS A 71 -19.81 5.17 -35.01
CA LYS A 71 -20.94 4.61 -34.24
C LYS A 71 -21.99 5.67 -33.89
N GLU A 72 -21.55 6.81 -33.38
CA GLU A 72 -22.43 7.90 -32.94
C GLU A 72 -23.23 8.48 -34.10
N ALA A 73 -22.56 8.84 -35.21
CA ALA A 73 -23.23 9.29 -36.42
C ALA A 73 -24.20 8.25 -37.00
N TYR A 74 -23.86 6.95 -36.95
CA TYR A 74 -24.77 5.87 -37.34
C TYR A 74 -25.99 5.78 -36.42
N ASP A 75 -25.79 5.85 -35.11
CA ASP A 75 -26.88 5.77 -34.12
C ASP A 75 -27.81 6.99 -34.24
N GLU A 76 -27.28 8.19 -34.48
CA GLU A 76 -28.05 9.41 -34.78
C GLU A 76 -28.86 9.28 -36.07
N GLN A 77 -28.23 8.87 -37.18
CA GLN A 77 -28.92 8.66 -38.47
C GLN A 77 -30.02 7.61 -38.35
N LYS A 78 -29.73 6.50 -37.65
CA LYS A 78 -30.70 5.44 -37.37
C LYS A 78 -31.87 5.97 -36.54
N GLN A 79 -31.60 6.71 -35.46
CA GLN A 79 -32.66 7.31 -34.64
C GLN A 79 -33.51 8.30 -35.42
N ALA A 80 -32.90 9.17 -36.22
CA ALA A 80 -33.61 10.11 -37.09
C ALA A 80 -34.57 9.38 -38.03
N LEU A 81 -34.10 8.33 -38.71
CA LEU A 81 -34.95 7.52 -39.60
C LEU A 81 -36.06 6.78 -38.84
N TYR A 82 -35.79 6.24 -37.64
CA TYR A 82 -36.84 5.65 -36.81
C TYR A 82 -37.90 6.67 -36.39
N ASN A 83 -37.50 7.88 -36.03
CA ASN A 83 -38.41 8.95 -35.66
C ASN A 83 -39.29 9.36 -36.86
N SER A 84 -38.68 9.55 -38.04
CA SER A 84 -39.41 9.83 -39.28
C SER A 84 -40.36 8.70 -39.67
N MET A 85 -39.92 7.44 -39.60
CA MET A 85 -40.74 6.26 -39.88
C MET A 85 -41.93 6.15 -38.91
N ASN A 86 -41.70 6.38 -37.62
CA ASN A 86 -42.76 6.33 -36.60
C ASN A 86 -43.76 7.48 -36.77
N SER A 87 -43.29 8.67 -37.14
CA SER A 87 -44.16 9.82 -37.47
C SER A 87 -45.05 9.52 -38.67
N VAL A 88 -44.48 9.02 -39.78
CA VAL A 88 -45.25 8.60 -40.97
C VAL A 88 -46.24 7.49 -40.63
N LYS A 89 -45.86 6.52 -39.80
CA LYS A 89 -46.76 5.45 -39.34
C LYS A 89 -47.93 5.99 -38.53
N SER A 90 -47.70 6.96 -37.65
CA SER A 90 -48.76 7.61 -36.86
C SER A 90 -49.72 8.37 -37.76
N GLU A 91 -49.21 9.13 -38.73
CA GLU A 91 -50.03 9.82 -39.74
C GLU A 91 -50.84 8.84 -40.59
N GLN A 92 -50.22 7.73 -41.02
CA GLN A 92 -50.90 6.67 -41.75
C GLN A 92 -52.04 6.07 -40.93
N GLN A 93 -51.83 5.81 -39.64
CA GLN A 93 -52.89 5.31 -38.75
C GLN A 93 -54.02 6.32 -38.57
N ALA A 94 -53.70 7.61 -38.46
CA ALA A 94 -54.69 8.67 -38.40
C ALA A 94 -55.55 8.72 -39.68
N LEU A 95 -54.93 8.64 -40.86
CA LEU A 95 -55.63 8.59 -42.14
C LEU A 95 -56.49 7.33 -42.30
N ILE A 96 -56.01 6.17 -41.85
CA ILE A 96 -56.80 4.93 -41.83
C ILE A 96 -58.01 5.06 -40.90
N ALA A 97 -57.83 5.68 -39.72
CA ALA A 97 -58.92 5.95 -38.80
C ALA A 97 -59.95 6.93 -39.41
N GLN A 98 -59.50 7.99 -40.08
CA GLN A 98 -60.36 8.92 -40.82
C GLN A 98 -61.15 8.20 -41.93
N LYS A 99 -60.47 7.36 -42.72
CA LYS A 99 -61.12 6.53 -43.75
C LYS A 99 -62.21 5.64 -43.13
N LYS A 100 -61.92 4.98 -42.02
CA LYS A 100 -62.89 4.13 -41.33
C LYS A 100 -64.08 4.94 -40.82
N ALA A 101 -63.84 6.09 -40.17
CA ALA A 101 -64.89 6.97 -39.69
C ALA A 101 -65.81 7.46 -40.82
N LEU A 102 -65.22 7.81 -41.97
CA LEU A 102 -65.96 8.26 -43.15
C LEU A 102 -66.77 7.11 -43.79
N GLN A 103 -66.22 5.90 -43.82
CA GLN A 103 -66.95 4.69 -44.24
C GLN A 103 -68.12 4.37 -43.29
N ASP A 104 -67.92 4.51 -41.99
CA ASP A 104 -68.98 4.28 -40.99
C ASP A 104 -70.06 5.38 -41.08
N GLN A 105 -69.67 6.64 -41.31
CA GLN A 105 -70.61 7.74 -41.57
C GLN A 105 -71.45 7.47 -42.80
N LYS A 106 -70.81 7.11 -43.94
CA LYS A 106 -71.51 6.73 -45.17
C LYS A 106 -72.51 5.59 -44.95
N ARG A 107 -72.12 4.55 -44.21
CA ARG A 107 -73.01 3.42 -43.89
C ARG A 107 -74.20 3.83 -43.01
N ASN A 108 -73.99 4.76 -42.09
CA ASN A 108 -75.06 5.26 -41.23
C ASN A 108 -76.03 6.16 -42.01
N THR A 109 -75.53 7.07 -42.85
CA THR A 109 -76.39 7.90 -43.71
C THR A 109 -77.21 7.05 -44.67
N GLU A 110 -76.61 6.03 -45.30
CA GLU A 110 -77.34 5.08 -46.15
C GLU A 110 -78.42 4.29 -45.40
N LYS A 111 -78.15 3.92 -44.13
CA LYS A 111 -79.15 3.25 -43.27
C LYS A 111 -80.28 4.19 -42.90
N GLU A 112 -79.97 5.40 -42.46
CA GLU A 112 -80.95 6.44 -42.11
C GLU A 112 -81.85 6.78 -43.30
N GLU A 113 -81.27 6.96 -44.49
CA GLU A 113 -82.04 7.16 -45.72
C GLU A 113 -82.94 5.97 -46.05
N ARG A 114 -82.45 4.73 -45.87
CA ARG A 114 -83.24 3.52 -46.13
C ARG A 114 -84.38 3.36 -45.14
N GLU A 115 -84.14 3.67 -43.87
CA GLU A 115 -85.16 3.66 -42.82
C GLU A 115 -86.19 4.76 -43.04
N ALA A 116 -85.76 5.99 -43.37
CA ALA A 116 -86.64 7.09 -43.71
C ALA A 116 -87.52 6.76 -44.94
N LYS A 117 -86.94 6.19 -46.00
CA LYS A 117 -87.70 5.72 -47.18
C LYS A 117 -88.69 4.60 -46.84
N ARG A 118 -88.32 3.66 -45.95
CA ARG A 118 -89.22 2.59 -45.47
C ARG A 118 -90.38 3.17 -44.65
N GLN A 119 -90.10 4.09 -43.74
CA GLN A 119 -91.11 4.77 -42.92
C GLN A 119 -92.03 5.62 -43.77
N LEU A 120 -91.50 6.34 -44.77
CA LEU A 120 -92.30 7.09 -45.74
C LEU A 120 -93.23 6.15 -46.52
N SER A 121 -92.71 5.04 -47.06
CA SER A 121 -93.54 4.08 -47.80
C SER A 121 -94.61 3.41 -46.92
N ALA A 122 -94.34 3.20 -45.62
CA ALA A 122 -95.34 2.71 -44.67
C ALA A 122 -96.42 3.78 -44.39
N LEU A 123 -96.02 5.01 -44.09
CA LEU A 123 -96.94 6.14 -43.90
C LEU A 123 -97.75 6.44 -45.16
N GLU A 124 -97.18 6.28 -46.35
CA GLU A 124 -97.88 6.45 -47.62
C GLU A 124 -99.04 5.45 -47.76
N LYS A 125 -98.81 4.18 -47.39
CA LYS A 125 -99.86 3.15 -47.38
C LYS A 125 -100.94 3.46 -46.35
N ASP A 126 -100.56 3.92 -45.16
CA ASP A 126 -101.50 4.25 -44.09
C ASP A 126 -102.33 5.50 -44.42
N VAL A 127 -101.71 6.55 -44.96
CA VAL A 127 -102.37 7.79 -45.38
C VAL A 127 -103.27 7.58 -46.58
N ALA A 128 -102.91 6.69 -47.52
CA ALA A 128 -103.76 6.36 -48.68
C ALA A 128 -105.16 5.86 -48.30
N HIS A 129 -105.30 5.22 -47.12
CA HIS A 129 -106.59 4.72 -46.62
C HIS A 129 -107.31 5.70 -45.67
N LEU A 130 -106.59 6.66 -45.06
CA LEU A 130 -107.12 7.61 -44.06
C LEU A 130 -106.87 9.07 -44.47
N THR A 131 -107.24 9.46 -45.69
CA THR A 131 -107.23 10.89 -46.07
C THR A 131 -108.44 11.62 -45.49
N GLU A 132 -108.29 12.89 -45.10
CA GLU A 132 -109.43 13.72 -44.65
C GLU A 132 -110.53 13.78 -45.72
N GLU A 133 -110.13 13.92 -46.99
CA GLU A 133 -111.03 13.91 -48.13
C GLU A 133 -111.71 12.54 -48.34
N GLY A 134 -110.98 11.44 -48.11
CA GLY A 134 -111.52 10.08 -48.17
C GLY A 134 -112.59 9.85 -47.11
N ILE A 135 -112.29 10.23 -45.86
CA ILE A 135 -113.23 10.14 -44.71
C ILE A 135 -114.47 11.01 -44.96
N ASP A 136 -114.29 12.25 -45.40
CA ASP A 136 -115.40 13.17 -45.66
C ASP A 136 -116.27 12.71 -46.85
N ASN A 137 -115.67 12.14 -47.89
CA ASN A 137 -116.40 11.58 -49.02
C ASN A 137 -117.18 10.31 -48.64
N GLU A 138 -116.64 9.49 -47.74
CA GLU A 138 -117.32 8.29 -47.25
C GLU A 138 -118.46 8.62 -46.29
N ILE A 139 -118.27 9.61 -45.42
CA ILE A 139 -119.35 10.19 -44.59
C ILE A 139 -120.47 10.73 -45.51
N LYS A 140 -120.13 11.52 -46.54
CA LYS A 140 -121.11 12.02 -47.52
C LYS A 140 -121.87 10.90 -48.24
N LYS A 141 -121.18 9.83 -48.64
CA LYS A 141 -121.82 8.65 -49.27
C LYS A 141 -122.79 7.95 -48.33
N ILE A 142 -122.42 7.77 -47.05
CA ILE A 142 -123.28 7.15 -46.05
C ILE A 142 -124.48 8.05 -45.74
N GLU A 143 -124.26 9.35 -45.54
CA GLU A 143 -125.33 10.34 -45.31
C GLU A 143 -126.30 10.41 -46.51
N TYR A 144 -125.77 10.38 -47.74
CA TYR A 144 -126.58 10.31 -48.96
C TYR A 144 -127.39 9.01 -49.05
N THR A 145 -126.79 7.86 -48.72
CA THR A 145 -127.47 6.56 -48.73
C THR A 145 -128.57 6.50 -47.68
N MET A 146 -128.34 7.05 -46.49
CA MET A 146 -129.35 7.20 -45.43
C MET A 146 -130.50 8.12 -45.85
N ALA A 147 -130.21 9.19 -46.59
CA ALA A 147 -131.22 10.14 -47.03
C ALA A 147 -132.09 9.65 -48.21
N THR A 148 -131.58 8.72 -49.03
CA THR A 148 -132.23 8.30 -50.29
C THR A 148 -132.84 6.91 -50.25
N ARG A 149 -132.44 6.04 -49.32
CA ARG A 149 -132.90 4.65 -49.24
C ARG A 149 -133.68 4.40 -47.95
N SER A 150 -134.81 3.70 -48.05
CA SER A 150 -135.52 3.17 -46.88
C SER A 150 -134.74 1.99 -46.31
N MET A 151 -134.20 2.13 -45.10
CA MET A 151 -133.43 1.10 -44.39
C MET A 151 -134.17 0.63 -43.13
N SER A 152 -133.80 -0.52 -42.59
CA SER A 152 -134.29 -0.95 -41.27
C SER A 152 -133.65 -0.13 -40.15
N LEU A 153 -134.32 -0.02 -38.99
CA LEU A 153 -133.80 0.70 -37.81
C LEU A 153 -132.44 0.14 -37.33
N LYS A 154 -132.14 -1.13 -37.61
CA LYS A 154 -130.85 -1.77 -37.27
C LYS A 154 -129.74 -1.25 -38.19
N GLU A 155 -129.98 -1.21 -39.50
CA GLU A 155 -129.02 -0.72 -40.48
C GLU A 155 -128.79 0.79 -40.35
N GLU A 156 -129.83 1.57 -40.05
CA GLU A 156 -129.70 3.00 -39.79
C GLU A 156 -128.81 3.29 -38.56
N LYS A 157 -128.97 2.51 -37.49
CA LYS A 157 -128.09 2.58 -36.31
C LYS A 157 -126.66 2.15 -36.63
N GLU A 158 -126.47 1.15 -37.47
CA GLU A 158 -125.14 0.71 -37.92
C GLU A 158 -124.45 1.81 -38.76
N TYR A 159 -125.15 2.45 -39.69
CA TYR A 159 -124.61 3.58 -40.47
C TYR A 159 -124.31 4.80 -39.59
N MET A 160 -125.15 5.12 -38.61
CA MET A 160 -124.87 6.19 -37.64
C MET A 160 -123.66 5.89 -36.75
N GLN A 161 -123.46 4.63 -36.35
CA GLN A 161 -122.25 4.20 -35.65
C GLN A 161 -121.01 4.28 -36.54
N GLN A 162 -121.14 3.97 -37.83
CA GLN A 162 -120.05 4.13 -38.81
C GLN A 162 -119.67 5.61 -39.01
N ILE A 163 -120.65 6.52 -39.17
CA ILE A 163 -120.39 7.97 -39.24
C ILE A 163 -119.68 8.46 -37.96
N LYS A 164 -120.11 8.00 -36.78
CA LYS A 164 -119.46 8.39 -35.51
C LYS A 164 -118.01 7.88 -35.43
N LYS A 165 -117.75 6.65 -35.89
CA LYS A 165 -116.38 6.09 -35.95
C LYS A 165 -115.50 6.85 -36.95
N LEU A 166 -116.00 7.14 -38.14
CA LEU A 166 -115.30 7.91 -39.17
C LEU A 166 -115.00 9.35 -38.73
N LYS A 167 -115.97 10.04 -38.10
CA LYS A 167 -115.75 11.37 -37.51
C LYS A 167 -114.71 11.35 -36.38
N ALA A 168 -114.63 10.26 -35.59
CA ALA A 168 -113.61 10.08 -34.56
C ALA A 168 -112.22 9.78 -35.14
N GLN A 169 -112.13 9.20 -36.34
CA GLN A 169 -110.86 8.92 -37.04
C GLN A 169 -110.28 10.16 -37.75
N ARG A 170 -111.08 11.23 -37.96
CA ARG A 170 -110.64 12.45 -38.65
C ARG A 170 -109.41 13.14 -38.03
N PRO A 171 -109.29 13.34 -36.70
CA PRO A 171 -108.08 13.93 -36.12
C PRO A 171 -106.85 13.02 -36.24
N GLN A 172 -107.04 11.71 -36.37
CA GLN A 172 -105.95 10.75 -36.58
C GLN A 172 -105.42 10.82 -38.01
N ALA A 173 -106.31 10.88 -39.00
CA ALA A 173 -105.98 11.14 -40.40
C ALA A 173 -105.16 12.44 -40.58
N GLN A 174 -105.60 13.53 -39.94
CA GLN A 174 -104.89 14.81 -39.99
C GLN A 174 -103.46 14.74 -39.44
N LYS A 175 -103.26 13.99 -38.34
CA LYS A 175 -101.93 13.78 -37.76
C LYS A 175 -101.04 12.95 -38.69
N GLN A 176 -101.56 11.86 -39.22
CA GLN A 176 -100.84 10.98 -40.15
C GLN A 176 -100.45 11.71 -41.44
N GLN A 177 -101.32 12.59 -41.96
CA GLN A 177 -101.01 13.38 -43.14
C GLN A 177 -99.91 14.42 -42.89
N LYS A 178 -99.92 15.11 -41.74
CA LYS A 178 -98.83 16.00 -41.34
C LYS A 178 -97.51 15.26 -41.11
N GLU A 179 -97.57 14.07 -40.52
CA GLU A 179 -96.39 13.21 -40.33
C GLU A 179 -95.81 12.73 -41.67
N TYR A 180 -96.67 12.37 -42.63
CA TYR A 180 -96.27 12.02 -43.99
C TYR A 180 -95.63 13.19 -44.73
N GLU A 181 -96.24 14.38 -44.71
CA GLU A 181 -95.68 15.58 -45.35
C GLU A 181 -94.33 15.97 -44.75
N ALA A 182 -94.20 15.90 -43.41
CA ALA A 182 -92.93 16.15 -42.73
C ALA A 182 -91.85 15.11 -43.07
N MET A 183 -92.19 13.82 -43.17
CA MET A 183 -91.26 12.77 -43.57
C MET A 183 -90.88 12.84 -45.05
N LYS A 184 -91.84 13.21 -45.91
CA LYS A 184 -91.60 13.45 -47.34
C LYS A 184 -90.63 14.59 -47.57
N ALA A 185 -90.83 15.72 -46.90
CA ALA A 185 -89.90 16.84 -46.96
C ALA A 185 -88.47 16.44 -46.52
N LYS A 186 -88.34 15.60 -45.49
CA LYS A 186 -87.02 15.08 -45.05
C LYS A 186 -86.37 14.19 -46.10
N VAL A 187 -87.10 13.24 -46.68
CA VAL A 187 -86.56 12.33 -47.70
C VAL A 187 -86.20 13.07 -48.99
N ASP A 188 -87.04 14.00 -49.44
CA ASP A 188 -86.80 14.81 -50.65
C ASP A 188 -85.57 15.71 -50.47
N SER A 189 -85.39 16.31 -49.29
CA SER A 189 -84.19 17.12 -48.99
C SER A 189 -82.89 16.30 -48.98
N GLY A 190 -82.94 15.03 -48.54
CA GLY A 190 -81.81 14.12 -48.58
C GLY A 190 -81.51 13.57 -49.97
N ALA A 191 -82.52 13.43 -50.83
CA ALA A 191 -82.35 12.97 -52.21
C ALA A 191 -81.67 14.00 -53.13
N GLN A 192 -81.73 15.29 -52.78
CA GLN A 192 -81.18 16.38 -53.59
C GLN A 192 -79.66 16.56 -53.42
N VAL A 193 -79.07 16.03 -52.34
CA VAL A 193 -77.62 16.04 -52.10
C VAL A 193 -77.08 14.65 -52.40
N ASP A 194 -76.30 14.50 -53.47
CA ASP A 194 -75.59 13.24 -53.75
C ASP A 194 -74.41 13.06 -52.78
N HIS A 195 -74.75 12.74 -51.54
CA HIS A 195 -73.81 12.44 -50.47
C HIS A 195 -72.87 11.30 -50.88
N ASN A 196 -73.34 10.38 -51.72
CA ASN A 196 -72.57 9.21 -52.14
C ASN A 196 -71.39 9.57 -53.06
N ALA A 197 -71.58 10.50 -54.01
CA ALA A 197 -70.49 11.04 -54.83
C ALA A 197 -69.44 11.78 -53.98
N THR A 198 -69.90 12.60 -53.03
CA THR A 198 -69.00 13.36 -52.13
C THR A 198 -68.16 12.43 -51.24
N PHE A 199 -68.77 11.39 -50.66
CA PHE A 199 -68.03 10.40 -49.87
C PHE A 199 -67.08 9.57 -50.73
N ALA A 200 -67.41 9.27 -51.99
CA ALA A 200 -66.52 8.55 -52.89
C ALA A 200 -65.24 9.34 -53.19
N ASP A 201 -65.37 10.64 -53.49
CA ASP A 201 -64.22 11.52 -53.73
C ASP A 201 -63.33 11.65 -52.47
N GLN A 202 -63.94 11.81 -51.30
CA GLN A 202 -63.20 11.86 -50.03
C GLN A 202 -62.48 10.54 -49.71
N LEU A 203 -63.11 9.39 -50.00
CA LEU A 203 -62.48 8.07 -49.83
C LEU A 203 -61.31 7.87 -50.79
N THR A 204 -61.43 8.26 -52.06
CA THR A 204 -60.34 8.12 -53.03
C THR A 204 -59.15 9.01 -52.68
N GLN A 205 -59.39 10.24 -52.20
CA GLN A 205 -58.33 11.13 -51.70
C GLN A 205 -57.62 10.55 -50.47
N LEU A 206 -58.38 10.05 -49.48
CA LEU A 206 -57.81 9.39 -48.31
C LEU A 206 -57.02 8.12 -48.67
N GLU A 207 -57.49 7.34 -49.63
CA GLU A 207 -56.77 6.16 -50.13
C GLU A 207 -55.45 6.52 -50.82
N ALA A 208 -55.44 7.59 -51.63
CA ALA A 208 -54.22 8.10 -52.25
C ALA A 208 -53.20 8.57 -51.19
N ALA A 209 -53.65 9.33 -50.19
CA ALA A 209 -52.79 9.80 -49.09
C ALA A 209 -52.24 8.64 -48.23
N ILE A 210 -53.06 7.61 -47.95
CA ILE A 210 -52.61 6.40 -47.25
C ILE A 210 -51.55 5.66 -48.07
N LYS A 211 -51.73 5.58 -49.41
CA LYS A 211 -50.76 4.93 -50.29
C LYS A 211 -49.42 5.65 -50.29
N GLU A 212 -49.44 6.98 -50.36
CA GLU A 212 -48.23 7.81 -50.30
C GLU A 212 -47.47 7.64 -48.97
N LYS A 213 -48.19 7.68 -47.84
CA LYS A 213 -47.56 7.45 -46.53
C LYS A 213 -47.02 6.03 -46.37
N LYS A 214 -47.68 5.03 -46.99
CA LYS A 214 -47.15 3.65 -47.04
C LYS A 214 -45.84 3.57 -47.82
N SER A 215 -45.78 4.18 -49.01
CA SER A 215 -44.52 4.19 -49.79
C SER A 215 -43.41 4.90 -49.03
N SER A 216 -43.68 6.05 -48.39
CA SER A 216 -42.67 6.73 -47.57
C SER A 216 -42.21 5.88 -46.37
N HIS A 217 -43.11 5.12 -45.74
CA HIS A 217 -42.74 4.20 -44.66
C HIS A 217 -41.84 3.06 -45.17
N GLU A 218 -42.15 2.50 -46.34
CA GLU A 218 -41.32 1.48 -47.01
C GLU A 218 -39.94 2.04 -47.36
N ASP A 219 -39.86 3.26 -47.90
CA ASP A 219 -38.58 3.93 -48.20
C ASP A 219 -37.71 4.12 -46.95
N PHE A 220 -38.29 4.61 -45.84
CA PHE A 220 -37.56 4.74 -44.58
C PHE A 220 -37.12 3.38 -44.03
N TYR A 221 -37.97 2.36 -44.16
CA TYR A 221 -37.62 1.01 -43.74
C TYR A 221 -36.44 0.45 -44.55
N GLU A 222 -36.45 0.62 -45.88
CA GLU A 222 -35.33 0.23 -46.74
C GLU A 222 -34.04 0.98 -46.41
N GLN A 223 -34.11 2.29 -46.13
CA GLN A 223 -32.95 3.07 -45.69
C GLN A 223 -32.39 2.54 -44.36
N ILE A 224 -33.25 2.21 -43.40
CA ILE A 224 -32.84 1.59 -42.12
C ILE A 224 -32.18 0.22 -42.37
N GLN A 225 -32.72 -0.60 -43.28
CA GLN A 225 -32.14 -1.90 -43.63
C GLN A 225 -30.78 -1.76 -44.30
N LYS A 226 -30.63 -0.83 -45.26
CA LYS A 226 -29.35 -0.53 -45.91
C LYS A 226 -28.29 -0.06 -44.89
N LEU A 227 -28.65 0.87 -44.02
CA LEU A 227 -27.75 1.32 -42.95
C LEU A 227 -27.31 0.18 -42.03
N LYS A 228 -28.25 -0.71 -41.66
CA LYS A 228 -27.92 -1.89 -40.85
C LYS A 228 -26.97 -2.84 -41.58
N GLN A 229 -27.24 -3.15 -42.85
CA GLN A 229 -26.37 -4.02 -43.65
C GLN A 229 -24.97 -3.43 -43.84
N ASP A 230 -24.86 -2.12 -44.08
CA ASP A 230 -23.57 -1.43 -44.19
C ASP A 230 -22.79 -1.48 -42.88
N ARG A 231 -23.49 -1.31 -41.75
CA ARG A 231 -22.89 -1.41 -40.41
C ARG A 231 -22.46 -2.84 -40.10
N ASP A 232 -23.31 -3.83 -40.37
CA ASP A 232 -23.03 -5.24 -40.11
C ASP A 232 -21.87 -5.73 -40.99
N SER A 233 -21.78 -5.28 -42.25
CA SER A 233 -20.66 -5.57 -43.13
C SER A 233 -19.35 -5.00 -42.59
N LYS A 234 -19.36 -3.75 -42.09
CA LYS A 234 -18.18 -3.13 -41.46
C LYS A 234 -17.79 -3.79 -40.13
N MET A 235 -18.77 -4.26 -39.36
CA MET A 235 -18.58 -4.92 -38.07
C MET A 235 -18.33 -6.43 -38.20
N SER A 236 -18.50 -7.00 -39.38
CA SER A 236 -18.19 -8.41 -39.65
C SER A 236 -16.73 -8.72 -39.32
N GLY A 237 -16.50 -9.84 -38.63
CA GLY A 237 -15.17 -10.24 -38.15
C GLY A 237 -14.60 -9.42 -36.98
N VAL A 238 -15.27 -8.37 -36.47
CA VAL A 238 -14.84 -7.68 -35.24
C VAL A 238 -14.85 -8.63 -34.05
N SER A 239 -15.83 -9.53 -33.96
CA SER A 239 -15.90 -10.57 -32.92
C SER A 239 -14.66 -11.47 -32.93
N GLU A 240 -14.20 -11.91 -34.10
CA GLU A 240 -12.99 -12.73 -34.23
C GLU A 240 -11.72 -11.94 -33.86
N LEU A 241 -11.64 -10.66 -34.21
CA LEU A 241 -10.53 -9.79 -33.81
C LEU A 241 -10.49 -9.60 -32.29
N ILE A 242 -11.64 -9.49 -31.64
CA ILE A 242 -11.76 -9.42 -30.18
C ILE A 242 -11.32 -10.75 -29.55
N ALA A 243 -11.74 -11.89 -30.09
CA ALA A 243 -11.31 -13.20 -29.62
C ALA A 243 -9.78 -13.38 -29.72
N LYS A 244 -9.18 -13.00 -30.87
CA LYS A 244 -7.72 -13.02 -31.06
C LYS A 244 -7.00 -12.07 -30.09
N LYS A 245 -7.55 -10.89 -29.83
CA LYS A 245 -7.00 -9.95 -28.83
C LYS A 245 -7.04 -10.55 -27.43
N LYS A 246 -8.12 -11.25 -27.07
CA LYS A 246 -8.25 -11.92 -25.77
C LYS A 246 -7.22 -13.03 -25.61
N GLN A 247 -7.04 -13.88 -26.63
CA GLN A 247 -6.00 -14.91 -26.63
C GLN A 247 -4.60 -14.32 -26.47
N LEU A 248 -4.26 -13.26 -27.22
CA LEU A 248 -2.97 -12.58 -27.05
C LEU A 248 -2.79 -11.95 -25.66
N ALA A 249 -3.88 -11.51 -25.01
CA ALA A 249 -3.82 -10.99 -23.66
C ALA A 249 -3.54 -12.10 -22.64
N GLU A 250 -4.18 -13.27 -22.79
CA GLU A 250 -3.92 -14.47 -21.97
C GLU A 250 -2.46 -14.93 -22.14
N ASP A 251 -1.99 -15.04 -23.38
CA ASP A 251 -0.58 -15.36 -23.69
C ASP A 251 0.42 -14.38 -23.05
N VAL A 252 0.12 -13.08 -23.07
CA VAL A 252 0.98 -12.06 -22.45
C VAL A 252 0.96 -12.20 -20.94
N GLN A 253 -0.18 -12.55 -20.32
CA GLN A 253 -0.23 -12.80 -18.89
C GLN A 253 0.63 -14.01 -18.50
N GLU A 254 0.59 -15.09 -19.28
CA GLU A 254 1.43 -16.27 -19.07
C GLU A 254 2.93 -15.94 -19.20
N LEU A 255 3.32 -15.23 -20.27
CA LEU A 255 4.71 -14.80 -20.46
C LEU A 255 5.19 -13.85 -19.34
N VAL A 256 4.33 -12.95 -18.85
CA VAL A 256 4.64 -12.09 -17.71
C VAL A 256 4.81 -12.91 -16.43
N ALA A 257 3.97 -13.92 -16.21
CA ALA A 257 4.12 -14.84 -15.09
C ALA A 257 5.45 -15.61 -15.17
N ASN A 258 5.81 -16.12 -16.36
CA ASN A 258 7.09 -16.79 -16.60
C ASN A 258 8.29 -15.86 -16.34
N ARG A 259 8.25 -14.61 -16.82
CA ARG A 259 9.29 -13.61 -16.54
C ARG A 259 9.42 -13.35 -15.04
N ASN A 260 8.30 -13.20 -14.33
CA ASN A 260 8.31 -12.97 -12.89
C ASN A 260 8.85 -14.18 -12.12
N ALA A 261 8.55 -15.41 -12.57
CA ALA A 261 9.12 -16.64 -12.00
C ALA A 261 10.65 -16.68 -12.18
N ILE A 262 11.18 -16.29 -13.34
CA ILE A 262 12.63 -16.18 -13.58
C ILE A 262 13.26 -15.13 -12.63
N HIS A 263 12.60 -13.99 -12.43
CA HIS A 263 13.05 -13.00 -11.46
C HIS A 263 12.99 -13.48 -10.01
N GLU A 264 12.00 -14.30 -9.65
CA GLU A 264 11.88 -14.89 -8.33
C GLU A 264 12.93 -15.97 -8.09
N GLU A 265 13.20 -16.82 -9.09
CA GLU A 265 14.30 -17.79 -9.09
C GLU A 265 15.64 -17.09 -8.83
N LYS A 266 15.94 -16.03 -9.59
CA LYS A 266 17.14 -15.21 -9.38
C LYS A 266 17.19 -14.61 -7.98
N ARG A 267 16.08 -14.03 -7.50
CA ARG A 267 16.00 -13.44 -6.14
C ARG A 267 16.21 -14.48 -5.05
N ALA A 268 15.67 -15.69 -5.22
CA ALA A 268 15.84 -16.79 -4.27
C ALA A 268 17.31 -17.22 -4.20
N MET A 269 17.96 -17.44 -5.35
CA MET A 269 19.39 -17.77 -5.41
C MET A 269 20.28 -16.64 -4.84
N GLN A 270 19.95 -15.38 -5.11
CA GLN A 270 20.68 -14.24 -4.55
C GLN A 270 20.50 -14.15 -3.03
N LYS A 271 19.28 -14.40 -2.53
CA LYS A 271 18.97 -14.36 -1.10
C LYS A 271 19.74 -15.45 -0.35
N THR A 272 19.78 -16.68 -0.86
CA THR A 272 20.54 -17.77 -0.22
C THR A 272 22.05 -17.49 -0.23
N PHE A 273 22.59 -16.98 -1.33
CA PHE A 273 24.00 -16.57 -1.40
C PHE A 273 24.34 -15.43 -0.43
N ASN A 274 23.51 -14.39 -0.36
CA ASN A 274 23.70 -13.26 0.56
C ASN A 274 23.59 -13.69 2.03
N GLN A 275 22.65 -14.59 2.36
CA GLN A 275 22.52 -15.14 3.72
C GLN A 275 23.77 -15.93 4.13
N TRP A 276 24.33 -16.72 3.21
CA TRP A 276 25.59 -17.43 3.43
C TRP A 276 26.75 -16.45 3.65
N GLU A 277 26.89 -15.43 2.81
CA GLU A 277 27.96 -14.42 2.95
C GLU A 277 27.84 -13.63 4.27
N GLN A 278 26.62 -13.28 4.68
CA GLN A 278 26.37 -12.62 5.97
C GLN A 278 26.70 -13.53 7.15
N ALA A 279 26.36 -14.83 7.10
CA ALA A 279 26.69 -15.78 8.14
C ALA A 279 28.21 -15.97 8.27
N GLU A 280 28.92 -16.06 7.15
CA GLU A 280 30.38 -16.16 7.10
C GLU A 280 31.06 -14.89 7.63
N ARG A 281 30.56 -13.70 7.26
CA ARG A 281 31.05 -12.42 7.79
C ARG A 281 30.82 -12.30 9.29
N LYS A 282 29.65 -12.72 9.79
CA LYS A 282 29.34 -12.74 11.23
C LYS A 282 30.26 -13.68 11.99
N LYS A 283 30.52 -14.90 11.48
CA LYS A 283 31.48 -15.84 12.08
C LYS A 283 32.88 -15.24 12.19
N ARG A 284 33.35 -14.54 11.14
CA ARG A 284 34.65 -13.84 11.17
C ARG A 284 34.67 -12.68 12.16
N GLN A 285 33.61 -11.86 12.17
CA GLN A 285 33.49 -10.75 13.12
C GLN A 285 33.46 -11.25 14.57
N GLN A 286 32.73 -12.33 14.86
CA GLN A 286 32.70 -12.96 16.18
C GLN A 286 34.08 -13.48 16.60
N LYS A 287 34.84 -14.11 15.68
CA LYS A 287 36.22 -14.53 15.95
C LYS A 287 37.15 -13.37 16.26
N ILE A 288 37.10 -12.30 15.46
CA ILE A 288 37.92 -11.09 15.68
C ILE A 288 37.53 -10.40 16.98
N GLU A 289 36.24 -10.30 17.29
CA GLU A 289 35.76 -9.68 18.53
C GLU A 289 36.15 -10.51 19.75
N ALA A 290 36.10 -11.84 19.66
CA ALA A 290 36.58 -12.74 20.72
C ALA A 290 38.10 -12.59 20.93
N GLU A 291 38.89 -12.65 19.85
CA GLU A 291 40.35 -12.45 19.90
C GLU A 291 40.72 -11.07 20.44
N ARG A 292 39.98 -10.03 20.04
CA ARG A 292 40.18 -8.66 20.54
C ARG A 292 39.86 -8.57 22.03
N LYS A 293 38.75 -9.17 22.49
CA LYS A 293 38.42 -9.21 23.92
C LYS A 293 39.47 -9.98 24.72
N GLU A 294 39.97 -11.09 24.21
CA GLU A 294 41.06 -11.84 24.83
C GLU A 294 42.36 -11.01 24.88
N TRP A 295 42.69 -10.28 23.83
CA TRP A 295 43.87 -9.41 23.79
C TRP A 295 43.72 -8.21 24.72
N GLU A 296 42.56 -7.54 24.73
CA GLU A 296 42.27 -6.42 25.63
C GLU A 296 42.32 -6.87 27.10
N ALA A 297 41.76 -8.04 27.43
CA ALA A 297 41.84 -8.63 28.77
C ALA A 297 43.29 -8.97 29.18
N LYS A 298 44.09 -9.54 28.26
CA LYS A 298 45.51 -9.82 28.51
C LYS A 298 46.32 -8.53 28.72
N ALA A 299 46.09 -7.52 27.88
CA ALA A 299 46.77 -6.23 27.97
C ALA A 299 46.35 -5.44 29.23
N GLU A 300 45.11 -5.58 29.69
CA GLU A 300 44.66 -5.01 30.96
C GLU A 300 45.30 -5.71 32.15
N ALA A 301 45.35 -7.05 32.15
CA ALA A 301 46.05 -7.81 33.19
C ALA A 301 47.56 -7.48 33.23
N GLU A 302 48.21 -7.32 32.08
CA GLU A 302 49.62 -6.93 32.00
C GLU A 302 49.86 -5.50 32.49
N ARG A 303 48.98 -4.54 32.12
CA ARG A 303 49.04 -3.16 32.64
C ARG A 303 48.85 -3.12 34.15
N ALA A 304 47.92 -3.90 34.68
CA ALA A 304 47.71 -4.01 36.13
C ALA A 304 48.96 -4.54 36.84
N LYS A 305 49.63 -5.56 36.28
CA LYS A 305 50.91 -6.08 36.81
C LYS A 305 52.02 -5.03 36.77
N TRP A 306 52.17 -4.32 35.65
CA TRP A 306 53.19 -3.28 35.50
C TRP A 306 52.98 -2.08 36.44
N GLU A 307 51.74 -1.65 36.65
CA GLU A 307 51.42 -0.59 37.63
C GLU A 307 51.80 -1.04 39.05
N LEU A 308 51.61 -2.32 39.34
CA LEU A 308 51.91 -2.88 40.64
C LEU A 308 53.41 -3.13 40.88
N GLU A 309 54.20 -3.33 39.83
CA GLU A 309 55.66 -3.48 39.87
C GLU A 309 56.42 -2.14 39.92
N GLN A 310 55.74 -0.99 39.80
CA GLN A 310 56.40 0.31 39.87
C GLN A 310 57.15 0.50 41.21
N PRO A 311 58.41 0.98 41.18
CA PRO A 311 59.19 1.20 42.38
C PRO A 311 58.57 2.30 43.25
N ASN A 312 58.81 2.20 44.57
CA ASN A 312 58.31 3.16 45.54
C ASN A 312 58.78 4.59 45.19
N PRO A 313 57.86 5.54 44.92
CA PRO A 313 58.19 6.91 44.55
C PRO A 313 59.06 7.63 45.59
N TYR A 314 58.91 7.28 46.87
CA TYR A 314 59.62 7.92 47.97
C TYR A 314 60.96 7.25 48.32
N LEU A 315 61.32 6.15 47.65
CA LEU A 315 62.55 5.39 47.93
C LEU A 315 63.81 6.23 47.76
N ASN A 316 63.85 7.11 46.75
CA ASN A 316 65.00 7.97 46.50
C ASN A 316 65.18 9.03 47.60
N GLU A 317 64.07 9.55 48.14
CA GLU A 317 64.10 10.57 49.19
C GLU A 317 64.43 9.95 50.56
N THR A 318 63.89 8.75 50.85
CA THR A 318 64.24 8.02 52.08
C THR A 318 65.69 7.58 52.08
N THR A 319 66.21 7.05 50.97
CA THR A 319 67.62 6.63 50.87
C THR A 319 68.57 7.83 50.93
N LEU A 320 68.21 8.97 50.33
CA LEU A 320 69.00 10.21 50.45
C LEU A 320 69.02 10.71 51.91
N LEU A 321 67.87 10.71 52.59
CA LEU A 321 67.78 11.08 54.01
C LEU A 321 68.62 10.16 54.90
N GLU A 322 68.56 8.84 54.68
CA GLU A 322 69.39 7.86 55.39
C GLU A 322 70.89 8.09 55.16
N GLN A 323 71.30 8.34 53.90
CA GLN A 323 72.69 8.67 53.58
C GLN A 323 73.16 9.96 54.25
N THR A 324 72.29 10.98 54.35
CA THR A 324 72.64 12.22 55.06
C THR A 324 72.67 12.06 56.58
N LEU A 325 71.79 11.24 57.15
CA LEU A 325 71.87 10.87 58.56
C LEU A 325 73.16 10.12 58.86
N ASP A 326 73.57 9.19 58.00
CA ASP A 326 74.83 8.46 58.17
C ASP A 326 76.07 9.34 57.96
N TYR A 327 76.00 10.31 57.06
CA TYR A 327 77.02 11.35 56.93
C TYR A 327 77.12 12.23 58.20
N CYS A 328 75.98 12.68 58.75
CA CYS A 328 75.93 13.42 60.01
C CYS A 328 76.44 12.60 61.21
N LYS A 329 76.13 11.29 61.28
CA LYS A 329 76.67 10.37 62.29
C LYS A 329 78.20 10.24 62.18
N ASN A 330 78.74 10.15 60.95
CA ASN A 330 80.18 10.05 60.71
C ASN A 330 80.97 11.34 60.99
N LEU A 331 80.29 12.49 61.11
CA LEU A 331 80.90 13.79 61.43
C LEU A 331 81.05 14.08 62.93
N LEU A 332 80.44 13.27 63.79
CA LEU A 332 80.75 13.29 65.22
C LEU A 332 82.15 12.72 65.44
N PRO A 333 82.98 13.33 66.32
CA PRO A 333 84.28 12.77 66.64
C PRO A 333 84.07 11.35 67.16
N LYS A 334 84.78 10.42 66.52
CA LYS A 334 84.83 9.01 66.90
C LYS A 334 85.19 8.96 68.38
N SER A 335 84.21 8.63 69.23
CA SER A 335 84.51 8.04 70.53
C SER A 335 85.37 6.82 70.23
N GLU A 336 86.66 6.93 70.52
CA GLU A 336 87.58 5.79 70.48
C GLU A 336 87.15 4.81 71.56
N GLU A 337 86.36 3.83 71.17
CA GLU A 337 86.39 2.52 71.82
C GLU A 337 86.19 1.44 70.73
N ALA A 338 87.27 0.70 70.53
CA ALA A 338 87.37 -0.62 69.94
C ALA A 338 86.68 -0.87 68.59
N LYS A 339 87.46 -0.72 67.51
CA LYS A 339 87.47 -1.74 66.47
C LYS A 339 87.88 -3.08 67.11
N ALA A 340 86.90 -3.91 67.45
CA ALA A 340 87.07 -5.34 67.45
C ALA A 340 86.59 -5.83 66.08
N GLU A 341 87.56 -6.16 65.23
CA GLU A 341 87.34 -7.00 64.06
C GLU A 341 86.85 -8.38 64.54
N GLU A 342 85.56 -8.65 64.41
CA GLU A 342 85.08 -10.03 64.40
C GLU A 342 85.07 -10.51 62.95
N LYS A 343 85.92 -11.51 62.68
CA LYS A 343 86.01 -12.21 61.41
C LYS A 343 84.75 -13.05 61.20
N LYS A 344 84.03 -12.70 60.11
CA LYS A 344 83.29 -13.52 59.13
C LYS A 344 82.77 -14.90 59.57
N GLU A 345 81.51 -15.14 59.19
CA GLU A 345 81.22 -16.23 58.25
C GLU A 345 80.11 -15.79 57.28
N VAL A 346 80.50 -15.49 56.04
CA VAL A 346 79.57 -15.42 54.90
C VAL A 346 79.86 -16.65 54.07
N ASN A 347 78.90 -17.57 54.06
CA ASN A 347 78.92 -18.80 53.28
C ASN A 347 78.69 -18.43 51.81
N ALA A 348 79.76 -18.45 50.99
CA ALA A 348 79.67 -18.19 49.56
C ALA A 348 79.58 -19.53 48.81
N PRO A 349 78.57 -19.72 47.94
CA PRO A 349 78.37 -20.98 47.20
C PRO A 349 79.47 -21.26 46.19
N ASP A 350 79.63 -22.56 45.92
CA ASP A 350 80.76 -23.22 45.26
C ASP A 350 81.06 -22.64 43.85
N GLY A 351 82.30 -22.18 43.63
CA GLY A 351 82.79 -21.76 42.30
C GLY A 351 83.32 -20.32 42.14
N VAL A 352 83.32 -19.47 43.18
CA VAL A 352 83.81 -18.07 43.06
C VAL A 352 85.04 -17.81 43.95
N ARG A 353 86.18 -17.48 43.32
CA ARG A 353 87.46 -17.20 43.99
C ARG A 353 87.48 -15.78 44.56
N VAL A 354 87.43 -15.64 45.88
CA VAL A 354 87.51 -14.35 46.59
C VAL A 354 88.96 -13.81 46.52
N LEU A 355 89.12 -12.64 45.90
CA LEU A 355 90.41 -11.99 45.68
C LEU A 355 90.88 -11.31 46.98
N MET A 356 92.05 -11.72 47.50
CA MET A 356 92.64 -11.16 48.72
C MET A 356 92.96 -9.66 48.59
N SER A 357 92.96 -8.98 49.75
CA SER A 357 93.11 -7.53 49.86
C SER A 357 94.44 -7.03 49.26
N LYS A 358 94.42 -5.80 48.77
CA LYS A 358 95.50 -5.16 47.99
C LYS A 358 96.84 -5.05 48.73
N LYS A 359 96.88 -5.26 50.05
CA LYS A 359 98.10 -5.24 50.87
C LYS A 359 98.90 -6.55 50.86
N ASP A 360 98.25 -7.69 50.61
CA ASP A 360 98.92 -9.01 50.58
C ASP A 360 99.37 -9.44 49.18
N ARG A 361 99.22 -8.56 48.17
CA ARG A 361 99.53 -8.87 46.76
C ARG A 361 100.88 -8.32 46.30
N ASP A 362 101.60 -7.62 47.16
CA ASP A 362 102.76 -6.79 46.80
C ASP A 362 104.12 -7.51 46.98
N THR A 363 104.11 -8.83 47.25
CA THR A 363 105.32 -9.62 47.52
C THR A 363 105.82 -10.48 46.36
N GLU A 364 105.13 -10.48 45.21
CA GLU A 364 105.65 -11.10 43.98
C GLU A 364 106.12 -10.01 43.01
N MET A 365 107.32 -9.50 43.31
CA MET A 365 108.08 -8.57 42.49
C MET A 365 108.29 -9.12 41.07
N TYR A 366 107.69 -8.45 40.08
CA TYR A 366 108.26 -8.39 38.74
C TYR A 366 107.81 -7.12 38.01
N PHE A 367 108.32 -5.95 38.42
CA PHE A 367 108.57 -4.79 37.53
C PHE A 367 109.33 -3.67 38.29
N GLU A 368 110.60 -3.49 37.97
CA GLU A 368 111.39 -2.26 38.20
C GLU A 368 111.00 -1.22 37.13
N ALA A 369 111.14 0.10 37.24
CA ALA A 369 111.39 1.11 38.26
C ALA A 369 111.02 2.46 37.58
N THR A 370 110.81 3.56 38.32
CA THR A 370 111.49 4.83 37.97
C THR A 370 111.34 5.93 39.02
N LYS A 371 112.49 6.58 39.25
CA LYS A 371 112.82 7.62 40.24
C LYS A 371 111.93 8.86 40.16
N LYS A 372 111.53 9.41 41.31
CA LYS A 372 111.06 10.81 41.45
C LYS A 372 112.08 11.65 42.23
N LYS A 373 112.45 12.78 41.63
CA LYS A 373 113.47 13.73 42.07
C LYS A 373 112.87 14.72 43.09
N SER A 374 113.71 15.12 44.04
CA SER A 374 113.48 15.93 45.24
C SER A 374 112.93 17.35 45.03
N LEU A 375 112.20 17.88 46.02
CA LEU A 375 112.27 19.29 46.44
C LEU A 375 112.17 19.38 47.99
N LYS A 376 113.10 20.11 48.62
CA LYS A 376 113.16 20.39 50.07
C LYS A 376 112.63 21.79 50.38
N LYS A 377 111.88 21.96 51.49
CA LYS A 377 112.11 22.87 52.65
C LYS A 377 110.87 22.82 53.59
N LYS A 378 111.02 22.40 54.85
CA LYS A 378 111.22 23.21 56.10
C LYS A 378 109.93 24.00 56.45
N GLY A 379 109.20 23.87 57.56
CA GLY A 379 109.30 23.22 58.88
C GLY A 379 108.46 24.07 59.86
N GLY A 380 107.76 23.48 60.85
CA GLY A 380 107.28 24.20 62.06
C GLY A 380 105.77 24.27 62.34
N ASP A 381 105.29 23.37 63.21
CA ASP A 381 104.35 23.44 64.35
C ASP A 381 102.99 24.22 64.39
N LYS A 382 101.98 23.45 64.86
CA LYS A 382 100.86 23.69 65.81
C LYS A 382 99.59 24.54 65.50
N ALA A 383 98.52 23.78 65.19
CA ALA A 383 97.21 23.62 65.88
C ALA A 383 96.27 24.81 66.21
N LYS A 384 95.02 24.73 65.70
CA LYS A 384 93.74 25.06 66.38
C LYS A 384 92.48 24.62 65.59
N ALA A 385 91.51 24.03 66.30
CA ALA A 385 90.06 23.81 66.05
C ALA A 385 89.57 23.30 64.67
N THR A 386 89.01 22.08 64.60
CA THR A 386 88.44 21.49 63.38
C THR A 386 87.04 22.03 63.08
N ALA A 387 86.98 23.10 62.30
CA ALA A 387 85.81 23.39 61.46
C ALA A 387 85.59 22.22 60.49
N ILE A 388 84.34 21.76 60.34
CA ILE A 388 84.00 20.67 59.43
C ILE A 388 84.10 21.20 58.00
N LYS A 389 85.03 20.65 57.20
CA LYS A 389 85.15 20.97 55.78
C LYS A 389 84.17 20.11 54.99
N HIS A 390 83.00 20.64 54.70
CA HIS A 390 82.06 20.03 53.78
C HIS A 390 82.49 20.22 52.32
N THR A 391 82.30 19.20 51.47
CA THR A 391 82.46 19.28 50.01
C THR A 391 81.24 19.96 49.38
N ALA A 392 81.40 20.61 48.22
CA ALA A 392 80.32 21.32 47.54
C ALA A 392 79.08 20.44 47.26
N GLU A 393 79.29 19.16 47.00
CA GLU A 393 78.22 18.17 46.83
C GLU A 393 77.44 17.90 48.12
N THR A 394 78.12 17.85 49.28
CA THR A 394 77.42 17.69 50.56
C THR A 394 76.54 18.89 50.88
N PHE A 395 77.00 20.12 50.58
CA PHE A 395 76.14 21.31 50.68
C PHE A 395 74.94 21.25 49.74
N ALA A 396 75.11 20.74 48.50
CA ALA A 396 74.01 20.58 47.57
C ALA A 396 72.97 19.56 48.06
N ILE A 397 73.41 18.48 48.71
CA ILE A 397 72.53 17.46 49.31
C ILE A 397 71.75 18.04 50.51
N PHE A 398 72.41 18.84 51.36
CA PHE A 398 71.74 19.53 52.47
C PHE A 398 70.77 20.62 52.00
N ASP A 399 71.11 21.32 50.91
CA ASP A 399 70.23 22.31 50.27
C ASP A 399 69.01 21.64 49.60
N GLN A 400 69.21 20.47 48.97
CA GLN A 400 68.12 19.64 48.44
C GLN A 400 67.14 19.19 49.53
N LEU A 401 67.63 18.87 50.73
CA LEU A 401 66.81 18.51 51.89
C LEU A 401 66.33 19.75 52.68
N LYS A 402 66.70 20.97 52.25
CA LYS A 402 66.39 22.27 52.87
C LYS A 402 66.83 22.37 54.34
N VAL A 403 67.93 21.72 54.69
CA VAL A 403 68.49 21.67 56.04
C VAL A 403 69.85 22.38 56.04
N LYS A 404 70.10 23.30 56.98
CA LYS A 404 71.35 24.10 57.00
C LYS A 404 72.53 23.23 57.44
N ALA A 405 73.53 23.08 56.57
CA ALA A 405 74.70 22.24 56.83
C ALA A 405 75.44 22.64 58.14
N PRO A 406 75.85 21.66 58.97
CA PRO A 406 76.37 21.91 60.31
C PRO A 406 77.85 22.32 60.26
N MET A 407 78.13 23.62 60.32
CA MET A 407 79.51 24.16 60.27
C MET A 407 80.36 23.88 61.53
N THR A 408 79.74 23.43 62.62
CA THR A 408 80.38 23.13 63.92
C THR A 408 79.77 21.88 64.55
N THR A 409 80.59 21.10 65.26
CA THR A 409 80.24 19.79 65.84
C THR A 409 79.10 19.82 66.88
N GLU A 410 78.75 20.99 67.40
CA GLU A 410 77.65 21.19 68.37
C GLU A 410 76.26 21.25 67.72
N HIS A 411 76.17 21.54 66.42
CA HIS A 411 74.89 21.64 65.70
C HIS A 411 74.43 20.32 65.08
N ILE A 412 75.27 19.28 65.12
CA ILE A 412 74.97 17.97 64.54
C ILE A 412 73.80 17.27 65.26
N PRO A 413 73.69 17.25 66.60
CA PRO A 413 72.59 16.55 67.28
C PRO A 413 71.21 17.13 66.96
N ALA A 414 71.08 18.46 66.92
CA ALA A 414 69.81 19.12 66.56
C ALA A 414 69.41 18.87 65.09
N LEU A 415 70.40 18.75 64.20
CA LEU A 415 70.19 18.43 62.79
C LEU A 415 69.73 16.98 62.58
N MET A 416 70.28 16.06 63.37
CA MET A 416 69.89 14.65 63.38
C MET A 416 68.43 14.47 63.77
N ASP A 417 67.94 15.22 64.76
CA ASP A 417 66.52 15.17 65.15
C ASP A 417 65.59 15.70 64.05
N GLN A 418 66.00 16.76 63.33
CA GLN A 418 65.25 17.29 62.19
C GLN A 418 65.22 16.32 60.99
N LEU A 419 66.38 15.72 60.66
CA LEU A 419 66.48 14.72 59.60
C LEU A 419 65.72 13.42 59.96
N ASN A 420 65.76 12.98 61.22
CA ASN A 420 64.97 11.85 61.71
C ASN A 420 63.46 12.15 61.66
N GLY A 421 63.04 13.38 61.98
CA GLY A 421 61.64 13.80 61.84
C GLY A 421 61.17 13.81 60.38
N GLN A 422 62.02 14.29 59.46
CA GLN A 422 61.73 14.23 58.02
C GLN A 422 61.68 12.77 57.53
N LEU A 423 62.64 11.93 57.92
CA LEU A 423 62.63 10.50 57.61
C LEU A 423 61.37 9.80 58.13
N ALA A 424 60.92 10.09 59.35
CA ALA A 424 59.68 9.54 59.89
C ALA A 424 58.45 9.95 59.05
N SER A 425 58.38 11.22 58.62
CA SER A 425 57.30 11.69 57.75
C SER A 425 57.30 11.03 56.37
N TYR A 426 58.48 10.72 55.82
CA TYR A 426 58.61 9.98 54.57
C TYR A 426 58.32 8.49 54.74
N MET A 427 58.71 7.88 55.87
CA MET A 427 58.33 6.50 56.20
C MET A 427 56.82 6.34 56.41
N GLU A 428 56.12 7.32 56.97
CA GLU A 428 54.66 7.32 57.02
C GLU A 428 54.04 7.39 55.61
N LYS A 429 54.58 8.23 54.73
CA LYS A 429 54.15 8.29 53.31
C LYS A 429 54.44 6.99 52.58
N VAL A 430 55.56 6.32 52.86
CA VAL A 430 55.88 4.99 52.35
C VAL A 430 54.86 3.96 52.85
N LYS A 431 54.49 3.98 54.12
CA LYS A 431 53.47 3.07 54.67
C LYS A 431 52.09 3.31 54.04
N VAL A 432 51.70 4.57 53.81
CA VAL A 432 50.44 4.90 53.11
C VAL A 432 50.50 4.41 51.67
N TRP A 433 51.62 4.61 50.97
CA TRP A 433 51.82 4.12 49.60
C TRP A 433 51.81 2.58 49.52
N GLU A 434 52.44 1.89 50.46
CA GLU A 434 52.41 0.42 50.57
C GLU A 434 51.00 -0.10 50.88
N ALA A 435 50.25 0.59 51.73
CA ALA A 435 48.85 0.27 52.01
C ALA A 435 47.94 0.50 50.80
N GLU A 436 48.12 1.58 50.05
CA GLU A 436 47.41 1.84 48.79
C GLU A 436 47.75 0.80 47.72
N ARG A 437 49.02 0.40 47.63
CA ARG A 437 49.47 -0.67 46.71
C ARG A 437 48.91 -2.03 47.11
N ALA A 438 48.89 -2.35 48.40
CA ALA A 438 48.30 -3.58 48.91
C ALA A 438 46.77 -3.59 48.67
N ALA A 439 46.08 -2.47 48.88
CA ALA A 439 44.66 -2.34 48.58
C ALA A 439 44.37 -2.49 47.08
N LYS A 440 45.21 -1.90 46.20
CA LYS A 440 45.12 -2.08 44.74
C LYS A 440 45.41 -3.53 44.33
N LEU A 441 46.38 -4.21 44.97
CA LEU A 441 46.66 -5.62 44.73
C LEU A 441 45.46 -6.51 45.10
N GLU A 442 44.88 -6.29 46.27
CA GLU A 442 43.72 -7.07 46.72
C GLU A 442 42.47 -6.77 45.88
N ALA A 443 42.28 -5.52 45.44
CA ALA A 443 41.22 -5.18 44.49
C ALA A 443 41.45 -5.82 43.10
N ALA A 444 42.70 -5.86 42.61
CA ALA A 444 43.04 -6.52 41.35
C ALA A 444 42.87 -8.05 41.42
N LYS A 445 43.23 -8.70 42.54
CA LYS A 445 42.99 -10.13 42.74
C LYS A 445 41.50 -10.47 42.82
N ASN A 446 40.70 -9.64 43.49
CA ASN A 446 39.25 -9.82 43.54
C ASN A 446 38.60 -9.60 42.15
N ALA A 447 39.08 -8.61 41.39
CA ALA A 447 38.62 -8.37 40.01
C ALA A 447 39.06 -9.48 39.04
N GLU A 448 40.26 -10.05 39.18
CA GLU A 448 40.71 -11.21 38.41
C GLU A 448 39.90 -12.47 38.76
N ALA A 449 39.51 -12.65 40.03
CA ALA A 449 38.64 -13.75 40.46
C ALA A 449 37.21 -13.63 39.89
N ASP A 450 36.64 -12.42 39.88
CA ASP A 450 35.33 -12.15 39.28
C ASP A 450 35.36 -12.25 37.74
N ALA A 451 36.46 -11.84 37.10
CA ALA A 451 36.67 -12.00 35.66
C ALA A 451 36.84 -13.49 35.27
N GLN A 452 37.54 -14.29 36.06
CA GLN A 452 37.67 -15.73 35.80
C GLN A 452 36.34 -16.47 36.04
N ALA A 453 35.56 -16.10 37.07
CA ALA A 453 34.23 -16.68 37.33
C ALA A 453 33.20 -16.39 36.22
N THR A 454 33.28 -15.23 35.56
CA THR A 454 32.40 -14.84 34.44
C THR A 454 32.82 -15.45 33.08
N THR A 455 34.09 -15.83 32.93
CA THR A 455 34.55 -16.60 31.74
C THR A 455 34.25 -18.09 31.83
N SER A 456 34.22 -18.69 33.03
CA SER A 456 33.87 -20.11 33.21
C SER A 456 32.36 -20.40 33.08
N THR A 457 31.50 -19.40 33.30
CA THR A 457 30.04 -19.54 33.17
C THR A 457 29.54 -19.35 31.73
N ASN A 458 30.34 -18.78 30.83
CA ASN A 458 30.01 -18.61 29.41
C ASN A 458 30.64 -19.67 28.49
N ALA A 459 31.29 -20.70 29.04
CA ALA A 459 31.90 -21.79 28.29
C ALA A 459 31.10 -23.11 28.32
N ASP A 460 30.00 -23.18 29.09
CA ASP A 460 29.13 -24.36 29.26
C ASP A 460 27.66 -24.14 28.83
N GLU A 461 27.37 -23.03 28.14
CA GLU A 461 26.14 -22.81 27.33
C GLU A 461 26.52 -22.62 25.86
#